data_AF-A0A7C7TPJ8-F1
#
_entry.id   AF-A0A7C7TPJ8-F1
#
_cell.length_a   1.000
_cell.length_b   1.000
_cell.length_c   1.000
_cell.angle_alpha   90.00
_cell.angle_beta   90.00
_cell.angle_gamma   90.00
#
_symmetry.space_group_name_H-M   'P 1'
#
loop_
_entity.id
_entity.type
_entity.pdbx_description
1 polymer ?
#
loop_
_entity_poly.entity_id
_entity_poly.type
_entity_poly.pdbx_seq_one_letter_code
_entity_poly.pdbx_strand_id
1 'polypeptide(L)'
;MFTEHGIAFESLYVASVGAAQWPNESLGCPESGTYYDTSDAPYTGNIYVLSNGSQSWEYHSNHDDSIVVRCDEITRVSPPTVNLANEADLHNASEVTLMRRDSDTGNFVVRRVMTEADMQRLIDIFDLETDLSPAPGCDSVFRLDFVTRSGSSEVEFICAEDYSAFDIFWNGLHGYAPIIGYIIGPYLIGDPVPTLPTATP
;
A
#
# COMPACT_ATOMS: atom_id res chain seq x y z
N MET A 1 -21.05 -12.70 5.45
CA MET A 1 -21.23 -11.29 5.82
C MET A 1 -22.56 -11.03 6.55
N PHE A 2 -23.71 -10.79 5.88
CA PHE A 2 -24.95 -10.40 6.59
C PHE A 2 -25.55 -11.48 7.50
N THR A 3 -25.60 -12.73 7.03
CA THR A 3 -26.07 -13.87 7.82
C THR A 3 -25.18 -14.18 9.02
N GLU A 4 -23.87 -13.94 8.93
CA GLU A 4 -22.93 -14.09 10.05
C GLU A 4 -23.16 -13.05 11.15
N HIS A 5 -23.73 -11.89 10.79
CA HIS A 5 -24.18 -10.86 11.74
C HIS A 5 -25.67 -11.00 12.10
N GLY A 6 -26.33 -12.11 11.73
CA GLY A 6 -27.73 -12.37 12.06
C GLY A 6 -28.74 -11.51 11.30
N ILE A 7 -28.34 -10.92 10.17
CA ILE A 7 -29.20 -10.07 9.33
C ILE A 7 -29.83 -10.93 8.24
N ALA A 8 -31.16 -10.98 8.23
CA ALA A 8 -31.95 -11.64 7.19
C ALA A 8 -31.82 -10.91 5.85
N PHE A 9 -31.38 -11.62 4.80
CA PHE A 9 -31.09 -11.00 3.50
C PHE A 9 -32.33 -10.39 2.86
N GLU A 10 -33.49 -11.04 3.03
CA GLU A 10 -34.79 -10.58 2.55
C GLU A 10 -35.27 -9.28 3.22
N SER A 11 -34.68 -8.90 4.34
CA SER A 11 -35.00 -7.64 5.03
C SER A 11 -34.16 -6.46 4.52
N LEU A 12 -33.09 -6.73 3.76
CA LEU A 12 -32.18 -5.71 3.28
C LEU A 12 -32.71 -5.00 2.04
N TYR A 13 -32.53 -3.68 2.01
CA TYR A 13 -32.77 -2.85 0.85
C TYR A 13 -31.72 -1.73 0.76
N VAL A 14 -31.50 -1.23 -0.45
CA VAL A 14 -30.67 -0.05 -0.69
C VAL A 14 -31.48 1.19 -0.28
N ALA A 15 -31.04 1.87 0.77
CA ALA A 15 -31.67 3.08 1.28
C ALA A 15 -31.27 4.33 0.46
N SER A 16 -30.02 4.40 0.01
CA SER A 16 -29.54 5.48 -0.86
C SER A 16 -28.33 5.07 -1.69
N VAL A 17 -28.15 5.78 -2.81
CA VAL A 17 -26.96 5.73 -3.66
C VAL A 17 -26.58 7.15 -4.04
N GLY A 18 -25.32 7.52 -3.88
CA GLY A 18 -24.79 8.82 -4.29
C GLY A 18 -23.41 8.68 -4.93
N ALA A 19 -23.14 9.51 -5.92
CA ALA A 19 -21.79 9.61 -6.48
C ALA A 19 -20.87 10.36 -5.49
N ALA A 20 -19.62 9.94 -5.41
CA ALA A 20 -18.59 10.55 -4.57
C ALA A 20 -17.25 10.65 -5.29
N GLN A 21 -16.40 11.53 -4.75
CA GLN A 21 -15.04 11.73 -5.21
C GLN A 21 -14.09 11.77 -4.00
N TRP A 22 -12.93 11.14 -4.12
CA TRP A 22 -11.95 11.02 -3.06
C TRP A 22 -10.55 11.44 -3.53
N PRO A 23 -9.70 11.90 -2.60
CA PRO A 23 -8.35 12.36 -2.93
C PRO A 23 -7.36 11.23 -3.22
N ASN A 24 -7.68 9.97 -2.86
CA ASN A 24 -6.82 8.81 -3.04
C ASN A 24 -7.65 7.50 -3.11
N GLU A 25 -6.99 6.37 -3.35
CA GLU A 25 -7.65 5.07 -3.50
C GLU A 25 -8.29 4.52 -2.20
N SER A 26 -8.07 5.15 -1.03
CA SER A 26 -8.70 4.72 0.23
C SER A 26 -10.22 4.89 0.25
N LEU A 27 -10.77 5.61 -0.74
CA LEU A 27 -12.19 5.95 -0.84
C LEU A 27 -12.70 6.64 0.44
N GLY A 28 -11.85 7.45 1.09
CA GLY A 28 -12.19 8.14 2.34
C GLY A 28 -12.17 7.26 3.59
N CYS A 29 -11.74 6.00 3.46
CA CYS A 29 -11.59 5.03 4.53
C CYS A 29 -10.12 4.58 4.63
N PRO A 30 -9.16 5.44 5.06
CA PRO A 30 -7.76 5.04 5.15
C PRO A 30 -7.55 4.08 6.32
N GLU A 31 -6.98 2.93 6.01
CA GLU A 31 -6.52 1.92 6.95
C GLU A 31 -5.20 2.35 7.58
N SER A 32 -5.05 2.03 8.87
CA SER A 32 -3.84 2.27 9.63
C SER A 32 -2.62 1.60 8.99
N GLY A 33 -1.52 2.34 8.87
CA GLY A 33 -0.26 1.88 8.30
C GLY A 33 -0.24 1.71 6.78
N THR A 34 -1.33 2.01 6.07
CA THR A 34 -1.45 1.73 4.62
C THR A 34 -1.23 2.99 3.77
N TYR A 35 -0.41 2.84 2.73
CA TYR A 35 -0.23 3.84 1.69
C TYR A 35 -1.19 3.60 0.53
N TYR A 36 -1.65 4.69 -0.07
CA TYR A 36 -2.69 4.73 -1.09
C TYR A 36 -2.24 5.56 -2.28
N ASP A 37 -2.59 5.15 -3.49
CA ASP A 37 -2.27 5.92 -4.69
C ASP A 37 -3.14 7.19 -4.78
N THR A 38 -2.49 8.25 -5.26
CA THR A 38 -3.03 9.59 -5.47
C THR A 38 -2.92 10.04 -6.93
N SER A 39 -2.28 9.25 -7.80
CA SER A 39 -1.92 9.63 -9.16
C SER A 39 -3.12 9.85 -10.08
N ASP A 40 -4.19 9.08 -9.86
CA ASP A 40 -5.45 9.18 -10.62
C ASP A 40 -6.52 10.01 -9.88
N ALA A 41 -6.13 10.82 -8.89
CA ALA A 41 -7.06 11.68 -8.18
C ALA A 41 -7.70 12.75 -9.11
N PRO A 42 -9.00 13.08 -8.93
CA PRO A 42 -9.89 12.52 -7.93
C PRO A 42 -10.39 11.12 -8.33
N TYR A 43 -10.29 10.18 -7.39
CA TYR A 43 -10.91 8.85 -7.53
C TYR A 43 -12.43 9.02 -7.43
N THR A 44 -13.17 8.41 -8.35
CA THR A 44 -14.63 8.52 -8.41
C THR A 44 -15.30 7.19 -8.11
N GLY A 45 -16.51 7.24 -7.55
CA GLY A 45 -17.30 6.06 -7.30
C GLY A 45 -18.59 6.38 -6.58
N ASN A 46 -19.06 5.46 -5.75
CA ASN A 46 -20.38 5.55 -5.14
C ASN A 46 -20.33 5.34 -3.63
N ILE A 47 -21.27 5.99 -2.93
CA ILE A 47 -21.63 5.72 -1.55
C ILE A 47 -23.01 5.06 -1.57
N TYR A 48 -23.08 3.81 -1.11
CA TYR A 48 -24.32 3.07 -0.95
C TYR A 48 -24.65 2.93 0.54
N VAL A 49 -25.91 3.15 0.90
CA VAL A 49 -26.41 2.84 2.25
C VAL A 49 -27.35 1.66 2.16
N LEU A 50 -27.00 0.55 2.80
CA LEU A 50 -27.89 -0.60 2.98
C LEU A 50 -28.62 -0.47 4.31
N SER A 51 -29.89 -0.87 4.37
CA SER A 51 -30.66 -0.89 5.61
C SER A 51 -31.59 -2.09 5.70
N ASN A 52 -31.89 -2.50 6.93
CA ASN A 52 -32.97 -3.46 7.23
C ASN A 52 -34.18 -2.79 7.94
N GLY A 53 -34.24 -1.46 7.93
CA GLY A 53 -35.24 -0.65 8.64
C GLY A 53 -34.91 -0.34 10.10
N SER A 54 -34.00 -1.07 10.74
CA SER A 54 -33.55 -0.82 12.12
C SER A 54 -32.09 -0.36 12.21
N GLN A 55 -31.26 -0.80 11.26
CA GLN A 55 -29.85 -0.48 11.15
C GLN A 55 -29.53 -0.04 9.72
N SER A 56 -28.44 0.71 9.57
CA SER A 56 -27.92 1.14 8.29
C SER A 56 -26.41 0.97 8.25
N TRP A 57 -25.90 0.67 7.07
CA TRP A 57 -24.48 0.47 6.82
C TRP A 57 -24.07 1.22 5.56
N GLU A 58 -23.06 2.05 5.67
CA GLU A 58 -22.48 2.82 4.58
C GLU A 58 -21.32 2.04 3.94
N TYR A 59 -21.32 2.00 2.61
CA TYR A 59 -20.33 1.34 1.79
C TYR A 59 -19.80 2.34 0.76
N HIS A 60 -18.49 2.42 0.62
CA HIS A 60 -17.85 3.20 -0.45
C HIS A 60 -17.31 2.25 -1.50
N SER A 61 -17.56 2.53 -2.77
CA SER A 61 -16.99 1.77 -3.87
C SER A 61 -16.29 2.67 -4.87
N ASN A 62 -15.34 2.10 -5.60
CA ASN A 62 -14.82 2.72 -6.80
C ASN A 62 -15.83 2.61 -7.96
N HIS A 63 -15.53 3.27 -9.08
CA HIS A 63 -16.46 3.42 -10.20
C HIS A 63 -17.02 2.10 -10.76
N ASP A 64 -16.24 1.01 -10.74
CA ASP A 64 -16.63 -0.29 -11.30
C ASP A 64 -17.02 -1.33 -10.24
N ASP A 65 -17.15 -0.91 -8.97
CA ASP A 65 -17.45 -1.75 -7.81
C ASP A 65 -16.45 -2.93 -7.58
N SER A 66 -15.24 -2.88 -8.17
CA SER A 66 -14.20 -3.88 -7.91
C SER A 66 -13.60 -3.77 -6.51
N ILE A 67 -13.70 -2.59 -5.90
CA ILE A 67 -13.34 -2.32 -4.50
C ILE A 67 -14.57 -1.80 -3.78
N VAL A 68 -14.92 -2.41 -2.65
CA VAL A 68 -16.02 -1.98 -1.78
C VAL A 68 -15.54 -2.04 -0.33
N VAL A 69 -15.58 -0.89 0.34
CA VAL A 69 -15.09 -0.73 1.72
C VAL A 69 -16.18 -0.25 2.66
N ARG A 70 -16.05 -0.61 3.95
CA ARG A 70 -16.85 -0.08 5.04
C ARG A 70 -15.94 0.61 6.04
N CYS A 71 -16.01 1.94 6.08
CA CYS A 71 -15.19 2.79 6.98
C CYS A 71 -15.27 2.41 8.47
N ASP A 72 -16.36 1.77 8.91
CA ASP A 72 -16.54 1.37 10.32
C ASP A 72 -15.95 -0.01 10.64
N GLU A 73 -15.52 -0.77 9.63
CA GLU A 73 -14.86 -2.08 9.81
C GLU A 73 -13.34 -2.01 9.69
N ILE A 74 -12.80 -0.84 9.32
CA ILE A 74 -11.36 -0.62 9.20
C ILE A 74 -10.76 -0.01 10.48
N THR A 75 -9.51 -0.37 10.74
CA THR A 75 -8.70 0.33 11.74
C THR A 75 -8.31 1.69 11.17
N ARG A 76 -8.79 2.77 11.79
CA ARG A 76 -8.52 4.13 11.31
C ARG A 76 -7.10 4.59 11.66
N VAL A 77 -6.51 5.36 10.76
CA VAL A 77 -5.24 6.08 10.99
C VAL A 77 -5.31 6.86 12.30
N SER A 78 -4.35 6.61 13.20
CA SER A 78 -4.29 7.23 14.52
C SER A 78 -2.95 7.94 14.72
N PRO A 79 -2.92 9.22 15.14
CA PRO A 79 -1.65 9.92 15.39
C PRO A 79 -0.77 9.21 16.43
N PRO A 80 0.57 9.33 16.35
CA PRO A 80 1.33 10.14 15.40
C PRO A 80 1.41 9.52 13.99
N THR A 81 1.33 10.36 12.96
CA THR A 81 1.56 9.99 11.57
C THR A 81 2.94 10.45 11.11
N VAL A 82 3.40 9.89 10.00
CA VAL A 82 4.61 10.30 9.28
C VAL A 82 4.30 10.36 7.79
N ASN A 83 4.85 11.35 7.12
CA ASN A 83 4.92 11.41 5.66
C ASN A 83 6.35 11.07 5.24
N LEU A 84 6.52 9.88 4.67
CA LEU A 84 7.83 9.35 4.31
C LEU A 84 8.50 10.21 3.23
N ALA A 85 7.75 10.67 2.22
CA ALA A 85 8.32 11.51 1.16
C ALA A 85 8.95 12.80 1.70
N ASN A 86 8.31 13.42 2.70
CA ASN A 86 8.83 14.62 3.35
C ASN A 86 10.02 14.32 4.26
N GLU A 87 9.90 13.34 5.15
CA GLU A 87 10.96 13.02 6.12
C GLU A 87 12.23 12.48 5.47
N ALA A 88 12.10 11.79 4.34
CA ALA A 88 13.22 11.25 3.58
C ALA A 88 13.74 12.16 2.44
N ASP A 89 13.20 13.39 2.30
CA ASP A 89 13.52 14.33 1.21
C ASP A 89 13.33 13.71 -0.20
N LEU A 90 12.35 12.82 -0.37
CA LEU A 90 12.13 12.09 -1.63
C LEU A 90 11.71 13.01 -2.77
N HIS A 91 11.03 14.12 -2.46
CA HIS A 91 10.66 15.16 -3.44
C HIS A 91 11.87 15.79 -4.14
N ASN A 92 13.07 15.65 -3.57
CA ASN A 92 14.33 16.11 -4.16
C ASN A 92 15.21 14.94 -4.63
N ALA A 93 14.65 13.74 -4.79
CA ALA A 93 15.38 12.60 -5.32
C ALA A 93 15.71 12.80 -6.80
N SER A 94 16.96 12.52 -7.18
CA SER A 94 17.42 12.59 -8.57
C SER A 94 17.38 11.22 -9.28
N GLU A 95 17.34 10.14 -8.52
CA GLU A 95 17.35 8.77 -9.02
C GLU A 95 16.72 7.84 -7.98
N VAL A 96 16.03 6.79 -8.44
CA VAL A 96 15.68 5.64 -7.60
C VAL A 96 16.18 4.35 -8.25
N THR A 97 16.83 3.53 -7.44
CA THR A 97 17.33 2.22 -7.87
C THR A 97 16.59 1.12 -7.13
N LEU A 98 16.07 0.16 -7.89
CA LEU A 98 15.61 -1.10 -7.33
C LEU A 98 16.81 -1.99 -7.03
N MET A 99 16.91 -2.38 -5.77
CA MET A 99 17.91 -3.29 -5.23
C MET A 99 17.24 -4.62 -4.87
N ARG A 100 18.02 -5.71 -4.89
CA ARG A 100 17.60 -7.02 -4.39
C ARG A 100 18.66 -7.58 -3.47
N ARG A 101 18.24 -8.18 -2.36
CA ARG A 101 19.13 -8.89 -1.46
C ARG A 101 19.67 -10.15 -2.14
N ASP A 102 20.98 -10.28 -2.14
CA ASP A 102 21.69 -11.47 -2.57
C ASP A 102 21.60 -12.55 -1.48
N SER A 103 21.15 -13.75 -1.83
CA SER A 103 20.89 -14.82 -0.86
C SER A 103 22.16 -15.42 -0.25
N ASP A 104 23.30 -15.28 -0.93
CA ASP A 104 24.55 -15.89 -0.51
C ASP A 104 25.33 -14.97 0.43
N THR A 105 25.29 -13.66 0.15
CA THR A 105 26.04 -12.64 0.88
C THR A 105 25.19 -11.83 1.87
N GLY A 106 23.86 -11.83 1.71
CA GLY A 106 22.94 -11.02 2.50
C GLY A 106 22.94 -9.53 2.16
N ASN A 107 23.75 -9.10 1.19
CA ASN A 107 23.89 -7.71 0.80
C ASN A 107 22.89 -7.34 -0.31
N PHE A 108 22.45 -6.08 -0.32
CA PHE A 108 21.68 -5.54 -1.44
C PHE A 108 22.57 -5.29 -2.65
N VAL A 109 22.14 -5.78 -3.81
CA VAL A 109 22.78 -5.56 -5.10
C VAL A 109 21.83 -4.81 -6.05
N VAL A 110 22.41 -3.92 -6.85
CA VAL A 110 21.68 -3.15 -7.86
C VAL A 110 21.00 -4.11 -8.83
N ARG A 111 19.69 -3.91 -9.05
CA ARG A 111 18.97 -4.55 -10.14
C ARG A 111 18.81 -3.59 -11.30
N ARG A 112 18.08 -2.50 -11.10
CA ARG A 112 17.75 -1.55 -12.18
C ARG A 112 17.53 -0.16 -11.62
N VAL A 113 18.01 0.83 -12.36
CA VAL A 113 17.57 2.22 -12.18
C VAL A 113 16.17 2.35 -12.76
N MET A 114 15.24 2.96 -12.02
CA MET A 114 13.87 3.16 -12.47
C MET A 114 13.73 4.43 -13.30
N THR A 115 12.67 4.50 -14.11
CA THR A 115 12.38 5.73 -14.87
C THR A 115 11.98 6.87 -13.93
N GLU A 116 12.19 8.11 -14.37
CA GLU A 116 11.73 9.31 -13.64
C GLU A 116 10.22 9.29 -13.39
N ALA A 117 9.43 8.78 -14.33
CA ALA A 117 7.98 8.66 -14.18
C ALA A 117 7.59 7.68 -13.06
N ASP A 118 8.26 6.53 -12.97
CA ASP A 118 8.00 5.56 -11.90
C ASP A 118 8.55 6.02 -10.56
N MET A 119 9.68 6.74 -10.55
CA MET A 119 10.19 7.41 -9.36
C MET A 119 9.17 8.40 -8.81
N GLN A 120 8.61 9.27 -9.66
CA GLN A 120 7.61 10.24 -9.22
C GLN A 120 6.35 9.55 -8.67
N ARG A 121 5.88 8.47 -9.30
CA ARG A 121 4.74 7.69 -8.77
C ARG A 121 5.01 7.12 -7.39
N LEU A 122 6.22 6.59 -7.15
CA LEU A 122 6.60 6.10 -5.82
C LEU A 122 6.63 7.24 -4.80
N ILE A 123 7.16 8.41 -5.19
CA ILE A 123 7.17 9.60 -4.33
C ILE A 123 5.75 10.01 -3.98
N ASP A 124 4.85 10.08 -4.97
CA ASP A 124 3.45 10.46 -4.77
C ASP A 124 2.73 9.48 -3.81
N ILE A 125 2.97 8.18 -3.93
CA ILE A 125 2.43 7.17 -3.01
C ILE A 125 2.95 7.38 -1.58
N PHE A 126 4.23 7.72 -1.41
CA PHE A 126 4.83 7.96 -0.11
C PHE A 126 4.56 9.36 0.46
N ASP A 127 3.97 10.27 -0.33
CA ASP A 127 3.60 11.62 0.07
C ASP A 127 2.21 11.67 0.73
N LEU A 128 2.00 10.77 1.68
CA LEU A 128 0.78 10.65 2.47
C LEU A 128 1.13 10.56 3.96
N GLU A 129 0.31 11.20 4.79
CA GLU A 129 0.37 11.02 6.24
C GLU A 129 -0.16 9.64 6.63
N THR A 130 0.71 8.78 7.13
CA THR A 130 0.40 7.40 7.52
C THR A 130 0.92 7.09 8.92
N ASP A 131 0.16 6.36 9.72
CA ASP A 131 0.58 5.89 11.04
C ASP A 131 1.39 4.59 10.92
N LEU A 132 2.72 4.74 10.84
CA LEU A 132 3.62 3.59 10.79
C LEU A 132 3.84 3.00 12.18
N SER A 133 3.93 1.68 12.24
CA SER A 133 4.18 0.93 13.46
C SER A 133 5.67 0.59 13.62
N PRO A 134 6.16 0.29 14.83
CA PRO A 134 7.51 -0.25 14.99
C PRO A 134 7.67 -1.55 14.20
N ALA A 135 8.73 -1.64 13.40
CA ALA A 135 8.96 -2.80 12.55
C ALA A 135 9.14 -4.08 13.38
N PRO A 136 8.42 -5.17 13.08
CA PRO A 136 8.54 -6.44 13.81
C PRO A 136 9.85 -7.20 13.55
N GLY A 137 10.74 -6.65 12.71
CA GLY A 137 11.90 -7.35 12.16
C GLY A 137 11.52 -8.13 10.90
N CYS A 138 12.31 -7.98 9.84
CA CYS A 138 12.04 -8.58 8.53
C CYS A 138 13.35 -8.72 7.75
N ASP A 139 13.62 -9.91 7.23
CA ASP A 139 14.69 -10.11 6.25
C ASP A 139 14.16 -9.74 4.87
N SER A 140 14.13 -8.43 4.60
CA SER A 140 13.55 -7.86 3.38
C SER A 140 14.28 -8.34 2.12
N VAL A 141 13.54 -8.57 1.04
CA VAL A 141 14.11 -9.11 -0.20
C VAL A 141 14.50 -7.99 -1.16
N PHE A 142 13.78 -6.87 -1.12
CA PHE A 142 13.99 -5.76 -2.03
C PHE A 142 14.12 -4.44 -1.29
N ARG A 143 14.73 -3.48 -1.97
CA ARG A 143 14.94 -2.14 -1.44
C ARG A 143 14.93 -1.11 -2.55
N LEU A 144 14.31 0.04 -2.30
CA LEU A 144 14.38 1.23 -3.14
C LEU A 144 15.41 2.16 -2.54
N ASP A 145 16.45 2.48 -3.32
CA ASP A 145 17.47 3.44 -2.93
C ASP A 145 17.21 4.76 -3.68
N PHE A 146 16.73 5.77 -2.95
CA PHE A 146 16.51 7.11 -3.48
C PHE A 146 17.74 7.98 -3.25
N VAL A 147 18.33 8.51 -4.32
CA VAL A 147 19.45 9.46 -4.23
C VAL A 147 18.89 10.85 -4.02
N THR A 148 19.05 11.39 -2.81
CA THR A 148 18.56 12.72 -2.41
C THR A 148 19.72 13.69 -2.17
N ARG A 149 19.40 14.94 -1.82
CA ARG A 149 20.45 15.94 -1.50
C ARG A 149 21.17 15.65 -0.19
N SER A 150 20.51 14.95 0.73
CA SER A 150 21.03 14.60 2.05
C SER A 150 21.78 13.27 2.07
N GLY A 151 21.71 12.48 0.99
CA GLY A 151 22.38 11.19 0.87
C GLY A 151 21.53 10.19 0.10
N SER A 152 21.45 8.97 0.62
CA SER A 152 20.52 7.94 0.14
C SER A 152 19.43 7.73 1.18
N SER A 153 18.17 7.65 0.75
CA SER A 153 17.08 7.12 1.57
C SER A 153 16.72 5.73 1.08
N GLU A 154 16.68 4.79 2.01
CA GLU A 154 16.49 3.37 1.74
C GLU A 154 15.11 2.93 2.26
N VAL A 155 14.26 2.44 1.36
CA VAL A 155 12.96 1.87 1.70
C VAL A 155 12.98 0.40 1.34
N GLU A 156 13.05 -0.46 2.34
CA GLU A 156 13.02 -1.91 2.18
C GLU A 156 11.58 -2.40 2.05
N PHE A 157 11.35 -3.48 1.30
CA PHE A 157 10.01 -4.02 1.14
C PHE A 157 10.01 -5.52 0.81
N ILE A 158 8.88 -6.17 1.11
CA ILE A 158 8.64 -7.62 1.02
C ILE A 158 9.58 -8.43 1.92
N CYS A 159 9.00 -9.17 2.86
CA CYS A 159 9.75 -10.10 3.70
C CYS A 159 10.02 -11.43 2.99
N ALA A 160 11.17 -12.04 3.26
CA ALA A 160 11.52 -13.34 2.69
C ALA A 160 10.55 -14.46 3.14
N GLU A 161 9.86 -14.27 4.27
CA GLU A 161 8.87 -15.20 4.82
C GLU A 161 7.51 -15.06 4.12
N ASP A 162 7.19 -13.89 3.57
CA ASP A 162 5.92 -13.62 2.91
C ASP A 162 6.10 -12.68 1.70
N TYR A 163 6.23 -13.29 0.52
CA TYR A 163 6.35 -12.59 -0.76
C TYR A 163 5.02 -12.01 -1.26
N SER A 164 3.90 -12.29 -0.58
CA SER A 164 2.59 -11.76 -0.95
C SER A 164 2.27 -10.45 -0.23
N ALA A 165 2.90 -10.22 0.93
CA ALA A 165 2.77 -8.99 1.68
C ALA A 165 3.72 -7.91 1.14
N PHE A 166 3.15 -6.77 0.75
CA PHE A 166 3.89 -5.57 0.38
C PHE A 166 4.11 -4.68 1.60
N ASP A 167 4.76 -5.27 2.60
CA ASP A 167 5.25 -4.54 3.74
C ASP A 167 6.37 -3.60 3.30
N ILE A 168 6.37 -2.38 3.81
CA ILE A 168 7.46 -1.43 3.66
C ILE A 168 8.14 -1.21 5.01
N PHE A 169 9.45 -1.03 4.97
CA PHE A 169 10.30 -0.83 6.14
C PHE A 169 11.21 0.36 5.90
N TRP A 170 11.17 1.32 6.82
CA TRP A 170 11.96 2.54 6.73
C TRP A 170 12.27 3.06 8.13
N ASN A 171 13.56 3.28 8.44
CA ASN A 171 14.03 3.80 9.74
C ASN A 171 13.45 3.06 10.98
N GLY A 172 13.30 1.74 10.90
CA GLY A 172 12.75 0.93 11.99
C GLY A 172 11.23 1.02 12.15
N LEU A 173 10.55 1.70 11.22
CA LEU A 173 9.10 1.75 11.10
C LEU A 173 8.63 0.81 9.98
N HIS A 174 7.37 0.41 10.06
CA HIS A 174 6.69 -0.50 9.16
C HIS A 174 5.32 0.03 8.75
N GLY A 175 4.98 -0.17 7.48
CA GLY A 175 3.66 0.07 6.91
C GLY A 175 3.38 -0.88 5.75
N TYR A 176 2.27 -0.66 5.06
CA TYR A 176 1.79 -1.51 3.98
C TYR A 176 1.57 -0.67 2.71
N ALA A 177 2.08 -1.12 1.57
CA ALA A 177 1.97 -0.38 0.31
C ALA A 177 1.77 -1.34 -0.88
N PRO A 178 0.63 -2.05 -0.97
CA PRO A 178 0.40 -3.08 -2.00
C PRO A 178 0.44 -2.50 -3.41
N ILE A 179 0.09 -1.22 -3.53
CA ILE A 179 -0.01 -0.51 -4.80
C ILE A 179 1.35 -0.32 -5.48
N ILE A 180 2.46 -0.32 -4.73
CA ILE A 180 3.80 -0.18 -5.34
C ILE A 180 4.17 -1.40 -6.20
N GLY A 181 3.53 -2.55 -5.97
CA GLY A 181 3.77 -3.79 -6.71
C GLY A 181 3.61 -3.63 -8.23
N TYR A 182 2.63 -2.82 -8.67
CA TYR A 182 2.42 -2.55 -10.09
C TYR A 182 3.51 -1.68 -10.71
N ILE A 183 4.14 -0.82 -9.90
CA ILE A 183 5.22 0.07 -10.35
C ILE A 183 6.53 -0.71 -10.47
N ILE A 184 6.85 -1.53 -9.48
CA ILE A 184 8.11 -2.29 -9.45
C ILE A 184 8.07 -3.56 -10.30
N GLY A 185 6.88 -4.15 -10.51
CA GLY A 185 6.70 -5.43 -11.21
C GLY A 185 7.44 -5.53 -12.55
N PRO A 186 7.34 -4.52 -13.44
CA PRO A 186 8.09 -4.50 -14.70
C PRO A 186 9.61 -4.61 -14.56
N TYR A 187 10.18 -4.13 -13.45
CA TYR A 187 11.62 -4.15 -13.18
C TYR A 187 12.11 -5.51 -12.66
N LEU A 188 11.19 -6.37 -12.22
CA LEU A 188 11.47 -7.72 -11.74
C LEU A 188 11.44 -8.78 -12.86
N ILE A 189 10.97 -8.41 -14.07
CA ILE A 189 10.84 -9.34 -15.20
C ILE A 189 12.19 -9.63 -15.86
N GLY A 190 12.47 -10.91 -16.12
CA GLY A 190 13.64 -11.39 -16.85
C GLY A 190 14.80 -11.85 -15.94
N ASP A 191 14.64 -11.71 -14.63
CA ASP A 191 15.57 -12.28 -13.66
C ASP A 191 15.19 -13.73 -13.33
N PRO A 192 16.15 -14.62 -13.02
CA PRO A 192 15.83 -15.98 -12.61
C PRO A 192 14.92 -15.97 -11.38
N VAL A 193 13.82 -16.72 -11.47
CA VAL A 193 12.87 -16.96 -10.37
C VAL A 193 13.67 -17.43 -9.16
N PRO A 194 13.42 -16.88 -7.95
CA PRO A 194 14.07 -17.35 -6.74
C PRO A 194 13.88 -18.87 -6.62
N THR A 195 14.98 -19.60 -6.45
CA THR A 195 14.88 -20.97 -5.96
C THR A 195 14.41 -20.88 -4.52
N LEU A 196 13.14 -21.22 -4.28
CA LEU A 196 12.65 -21.41 -2.91
C LEU A 196 13.59 -22.40 -2.19
N PRO A 197 13.92 -22.19 -0.91
CA PRO A 197 14.68 -23.15 -0.15
C PRO A 197 13.97 -24.50 -0.23
N THR A 198 14.66 -25.52 -0.76
CA THR A 198 14.13 -26.87 -0.77
C THR A 198 13.94 -27.28 0.69
N ALA A 199 12.70 -27.56 1.09
CA ALA A 199 12.43 -28.13 2.40
C ALA A 199 13.34 -29.35 2.60
N THR A 200 14.17 -29.31 3.65
CA THR A 200 15.02 -30.45 4.01
C THR A 200 14.12 -31.56 4.54
N PRO A 201 14.28 -32.82 4.06
CA PRO A 201 13.40 -33.94 4.42
C PRO A 201 13.40 -34.30 5.91
#